data_AF-A0A9P4HRK6-F1
#
_entry.id   AF-A0A9P4HRK6-F1
#
_cell.length_a   1.000
_cell.length_b   1.000
_cell.length_c   1.000
_cell.angle_alpha   90.00
_cell.angle_beta   90.00
_cell.angle_gamma   90.00
#
_symmetry.space_group_name_H-M   'P 1'
#
loop_
_entity.id
_entity.type
_entity.pdbx_description
1 polymer ?
#
loop_
_entity_poly.entity_id
_entity_poly.type
_entity_poly.pdbx_seq_one_letter_code
_entity_poly.pdbx_strand_id
1 'polypeptide(L)'
;PSHSWQYAALIAGALSLLVDLEAGLVAAPEVRLLEMAVCRDWYRKREPDIIGPPPWSYVPEALCKGDGIQVELAWVRAWKAVAGAVPGYLHETLPTRLVWASAAFQFLGGGNRVLLSLVNTVIVDVAPKEKRINLLREILMTDRFFTREDRTTTFYLIGAAVFLTDILSSLAGAVLLSRDLWLPYKFATPILLLAFPLTLALPETLPQP
;
A
#
# COMPACT_ATOMS: atom_id res chain seq x y z
N PRO A 1 -19.96 -21.53 12.87
CA PRO A 1 -20.59 -20.46 12.04
C PRO A 1 -20.22 -19.04 12.49
N SER A 2 -20.41 -18.69 13.76
CA SER A 2 -20.29 -17.31 14.27
C SER A 2 -18.89 -16.69 14.23
N HIS A 3 -17.81 -17.47 14.38
CA HIS A 3 -16.43 -16.92 14.39
C HIS A 3 -15.80 -16.74 13.01
N SER A 4 -16.36 -17.35 11.95
CA SER A 4 -15.74 -17.37 10.62
C SER A 4 -15.60 -15.98 9.97
N TRP A 5 -16.59 -15.10 10.19
CA TRP A 5 -16.54 -13.72 9.67
C TRP A 5 -15.55 -12.84 10.45
N GLN A 6 -15.42 -13.05 11.76
CA GLN A 6 -14.47 -12.32 12.61
C GLN A 6 -13.03 -12.59 12.18
N TYR A 7 -12.71 -13.86 11.90
CA TYR A 7 -11.40 -14.27 11.39
C TYR A 7 -11.08 -13.62 10.03
N ALA A 8 -12.02 -13.65 9.08
CA ALA A 8 -11.85 -13.02 7.77
C ALA A 8 -11.65 -11.50 7.87
N ALA A 9 -12.44 -10.81 8.71
CA ALA A 9 -12.30 -9.37 8.94
C ALA A 9 -10.97 -8.99 9.61
N LEU A 10 -10.46 -9.82 10.53
CA LEU A 10 -9.15 -9.62 11.17
C LEU A 10 -7.98 -9.78 10.19
N ILE A 11 -8.01 -10.80 9.32
CA ILE A 11 -6.99 -10.97 8.27
C ILE A 11 -7.06 -9.83 7.26
N ALA A 12 -8.26 -9.45 6.82
CA ALA A 12 -8.46 -8.32 5.91
C ALA A 12 -7.89 -7.01 6.50
N GLY A 13 -8.23 -6.68 7.76
CA GLY A 13 -7.70 -5.51 8.44
C GLY A 13 -6.17 -5.55 8.62
N ALA A 14 -5.61 -6.70 9.03
CA ALA A 14 -4.16 -6.87 9.17
C ALA A 14 -3.42 -6.72 7.83
N LEU A 15 -4.01 -7.21 6.73
CA LEU A 15 -3.46 -7.11 5.40
C LEU A 15 -3.38 -5.65 4.92
N SER A 16 -4.45 -4.84 5.09
CA SER A 16 -4.37 -3.40 4.80
C SER A 16 -3.26 -2.72 5.60
N LEU A 17 -3.24 -2.93 6.92
CA LEU A 17 -2.26 -2.28 7.81
C LEU A 17 -0.81 -2.63 7.46
N LEU A 18 -0.52 -3.85 7.02
CA LEU A 18 0.83 -4.24 6.60
C LEU A 18 1.26 -3.59 5.28
N VAL A 19 0.34 -3.43 4.32
CA VAL A 19 0.65 -2.85 3.01
C VAL A 19 0.74 -1.32 3.09
N ASP A 20 -0.08 -0.68 3.91
CA ASP A 20 0.02 0.76 4.17
C ASP A 20 1.28 1.10 5.00
N LEU A 21 1.67 0.22 5.94
CA LEU A 21 2.95 0.31 6.66
C LEU A 21 4.16 0.20 5.71
N GLU A 22 4.11 -0.71 4.73
CA GLU A 22 5.14 -0.85 3.69
C GLU A 22 5.24 0.42 2.82
N ALA A 23 4.11 0.87 2.29
CA ALA A 23 4.03 2.01 1.37
C ALA A 23 4.54 3.30 2.03
N GLY A 24 4.12 3.60 3.26
CA GLY A 24 4.59 4.78 3.99
C GLY A 24 6.08 4.72 4.37
N LEU A 25 6.61 3.52 4.67
CA LEU A 25 8.05 3.35 4.92
C LEU A 25 8.92 3.73 3.70
N VAL A 26 8.48 3.42 2.48
CA VAL A 26 9.26 3.63 1.25
C VAL A 26 8.99 4.95 0.53
N ALA A 27 7.86 5.63 0.81
CA ALA A 27 7.41 6.81 0.07
C ALA A 27 8.44 7.97 0.03
N ALA A 28 8.99 8.38 1.17
CA ALA A 28 10.01 9.42 1.22
C ALA A 28 11.41 8.94 0.74
N PRO A 29 11.90 7.75 1.15
CA PRO A 29 13.14 7.17 0.61
C PRO A 29 13.18 7.04 -0.92
N GLU A 30 12.06 6.69 -1.57
CA GLU A 30 11.96 6.60 -3.02
C GLU A 30 12.28 7.93 -3.70
N VAL A 31 11.63 9.01 -3.28
CA VAL A 31 11.86 10.34 -3.87
C VAL A 31 13.31 10.75 -3.71
N ARG A 32 13.93 10.42 -2.57
CA ARG A 32 15.34 10.73 -2.28
C ARG A 32 16.32 9.89 -3.11
N LEU A 33 16.02 8.61 -3.35
CA LEU A 33 16.78 7.74 -4.26
C LEU A 33 16.73 8.25 -5.72
N LEU A 34 15.54 8.61 -6.20
CA LEU A 34 15.35 9.15 -7.55
C LEU A 34 16.05 10.50 -7.71
N GLU A 35 15.94 11.40 -6.73
CA GLU A 35 16.65 12.68 -6.71
C GLU A 35 18.16 12.48 -6.79
N MET A 36 18.70 11.54 -6.00
CA MET A 36 20.13 11.23 -5.99
C MET A 36 20.64 10.64 -7.31
N ALA A 37 19.85 9.81 -7.98
CA ALA A 37 20.18 9.25 -9.29
C ALA A 37 20.19 10.34 -10.38
N VAL A 38 19.12 11.13 -10.49
CA VAL A 38 19.01 12.25 -11.45
C VAL A 38 20.12 13.28 -11.21
N CYS A 39 20.36 13.67 -9.94
CA CYS A 39 21.43 14.58 -9.56
C CYS A 39 22.83 14.09 -9.99
N ARG A 40 23.12 12.79 -9.79
CA ARG A 40 24.38 12.18 -10.25
C ARG A 40 24.52 12.24 -11.77
N ASP A 41 23.49 11.88 -12.53
CA ASP A 41 23.55 11.90 -14.00
C ASP A 41 23.52 13.32 -14.60
N TRP A 42 22.97 14.29 -13.88
CA TRP A 42 23.03 15.71 -14.21
C TRP A 42 24.46 16.27 -14.11
N TYR A 43 25.16 15.97 -13.02
CA TYR A 43 26.56 16.40 -12.81
C TYR A 43 27.56 15.61 -13.65
N ARG A 44 27.35 14.31 -13.85
CA ARG A 44 28.20 13.42 -14.68
C ARG A 44 28.41 13.93 -16.12
N LYS A 45 27.48 14.72 -16.65
CA LYS A 45 27.52 15.30 -18.00
C LYS A 45 28.09 16.73 -18.06
N ARG A 46 28.43 17.34 -16.92
CA ARG A 46 28.78 18.77 -16.81
C ARG A 46 30.05 19.01 -15.99
N GLU A 47 30.04 18.58 -14.73
CA GLU A 47 31.06 18.86 -13.72
C GLU A 47 31.27 17.57 -12.90
N PRO A 48 32.03 16.59 -13.44
CA PRO A 48 32.19 15.29 -12.81
C PRO A 48 32.97 15.35 -11.49
N ASP A 49 33.80 16.38 -11.29
CA ASP A 49 34.65 16.56 -10.10
C ASP A 49 33.86 16.81 -8.81
N ILE A 50 32.58 17.18 -8.92
CA ILE A 50 31.63 17.34 -7.81
C ILE A 50 31.17 15.97 -7.26
N ILE A 51 31.32 14.90 -8.04
CA ILE A 51 30.89 13.55 -7.68
C ILE A 51 31.96 12.89 -6.81
N GLY A 52 31.56 12.39 -5.63
CA GLY A 52 32.46 11.69 -4.72
C GLY A 52 33.12 10.44 -5.33
N PRO A 53 34.19 9.93 -4.71
CA PRO A 53 34.89 8.74 -5.20
C PRO A 53 33.99 7.48 -5.22
N PRO A 54 34.34 6.47 -6.04
CA PRO A 54 33.72 5.15 -5.99
C PRO A 54 33.95 4.48 -4.62
N PRO A 55 33.11 3.50 -4.22
CA PRO A 55 32.09 2.84 -5.02
C PRO A 55 30.76 3.60 -5.14
N TRP A 56 30.46 4.50 -4.20
CA TRP A 56 29.10 5.06 -4.08
C TRP A 56 28.86 6.33 -4.86
N SER A 57 29.89 7.11 -5.22
CA SER A 57 29.79 8.31 -6.07
C SER A 57 28.63 9.25 -5.70
N TYR A 58 28.57 9.63 -4.42
CA TYR A 58 27.52 10.49 -3.88
C TYR A 58 27.73 11.96 -4.28
N VAL A 59 26.63 12.71 -4.37
CA VAL A 59 26.60 14.16 -4.57
C VAL A 59 25.89 14.78 -3.36
N PRO A 60 26.45 15.80 -2.68
CA PRO A 60 25.83 16.45 -1.52
C PRO A 60 24.40 16.95 -1.78
N GLU A 61 23.50 16.73 -0.82
CA GLU A 61 22.05 16.99 -0.99
C GLU A 61 21.73 18.42 -1.44
N ALA A 62 22.42 19.41 -0.90
CA ALA A 62 22.20 20.83 -1.21
C ALA A 62 22.38 21.13 -2.72
N LEU A 63 23.26 20.40 -3.41
CA LEU A 63 23.50 20.57 -4.85
C LEU A 63 22.39 19.93 -5.71
N CYS A 64 21.63 18.98 -5.15
CA CYS A 64 20.54 18.30 -5.86
C CYS A 64 19.22 19.07 -5.87
N LYS A 65 19.14 20.24 -5.20
CA LYS A 65 17.91 21.05 -5.13
C LYS A 65 17.75 22.09 -6.24
N GLY A 66 18.68 22.18 -7.19
CA GLY A 66 18.59 23.09 -8.33
C GLY A 66 17.47 22.75 -9.31
N ASP A 67 16.82 23.76 -9.89
CA ASP A 67 15.56 23.63 -10.63
C ASP A 67 15.60 22.59 -11.75
N GLY A 68 16.69 22.53 -12.52
CA GLY A 68 16.85 21.55 -13.61
C GLY A 68 16.79 20.09 -13.14
N ILE A 69 17.36 19.79 -11.97
CA ILE A 69 17.33 18.46 -11.33
C ILE A 69 15.91 18.17 -10.82
N GLN A 70 15.23 19.17 -10.25
CA GLN A 70 13.87 19.01 -9.72
C GLN A 70 12.83 18.82 -10.84
N VAL A 71 13.00 19.47 -12.00
CA VAL A 71 12.18 19.25 -13.20
C VAL A 71 12.39 17.83 -13.77
N GLU A 72 13.64 17.38 -13.90
CA GLU A 72 13.93 16.03 -14.39
C GLU A 72 13.44 14.95 -13.39
N LEU A 73 13.56 15.19 -12.09
CA LEU A 73 12.97 14.35 -11.04
C LEU A 73 11.43 14.30 -11.10
N ALA A 74 10.76 15.44 -11.31
CA ALA A 74 9.31 15.48 -11.45
C ALA A 74 8.85 14.69 -12.69
N TRP A 75 9.58 14.80 -13.80
CA TRP A 75 9.34 14.03 -15.03
C TRP A 75 9.52 12.52 -14.81
N VAL A 76 10.62 12.09 -14.15
CA VAL A 76 10.86 10.67 -13.82
C VAL A 76 9.75 10.11 -12.90
N ARG A 77 9.32 10.88 -11.89
CA ARG A 77 8.21 10.48 -11.00
C ARG A 77 6.87 10.38 -11.75
N ALA A 78 6.59 11.30 -12.67
CA ALA A 78 5.41 11.25 -13.51
C ALA A 78 5.41 10.02 -14.43
N TRP A 79 6.53 9.71 -15.08
CA TRP A 79 6.64 8.52 -15.94
C TRP A 79 6.53 7.20 -15.16
N LYS A 80 7.07 7.13 -13.93
CA LYS A 80 6.81 5.97 -13.04
C LYS A 80 5.32 5.80 -12.77
N ALA A 81 4.61 6.88 -12.45
CA ALA A 81 3.17 6.84 -12.18
C ALA A 81 2.35 6.43 -13.42
N VAL A 82 2.70 6.95 -14.60
CA VAL A 82 2.09 6.57 -15.89
C VAL A 82 2.31 5.09 -16.18
N ALA A 83 3.55 4.60 -16.11
CA ALA A 83 3.88 3.19 -16.35
C ALA A 83 3.09 2.25 -15.40
N GLY A 84 2.90 2.66 -14.16
CA GLY A 84 2.08 1.94 -13.17
C GLY A 84 0.58 1.93 -13.41
N ALA A 85 0.07 2.65 -14.43
CA ALA A 85 -1.35 2.73 -14.77
C ALA A 85 -1.72 2.13 -16.15
N VAL A 86 -0.77 2.00 -17.08
CA VAL A 86 -1.05 1.64 -18.50
C VAL A 86 -1.92 0.37 -18.67
N PRO A 87 -1.67 -0.78 -18.01
CA PRO A 87 -2.47 -1.98 -18.26
C PRO A 87 -3.90 -1.92 -17.74
N GLY A 88 -4.21 -1.05 -16.77
CA GLY A 88 -5.59 -0.80 -16.35
C GLY A 88 -6.39 -0.03 -17.42
N TYR A 89 -5.72 0.86 -18.15
CA TYR A 89 -6.33 1.59 -19.27
C TYR A 89 -6.59 0.68 -20.47
N LEU A 90 -5.62 -0.16 -20.85
CA LEU A 90 -5.68 -1.00 -22.07
C LEU A 90 -6.49 -2.31 -21.95
N HIS A 91 -7.29 -2.46 -20.89
CA HIS A 91 -7.97 -3.71 -20.51
C HIS A 91 -8.88 -4.32 -21.60
N GLU A 92 -9.46 -3.53 -22.50
CA GLU A 92 -10.29 -4.02 -23.61
C GLU A 92 -9.48 -4.58 -24.80
N THR A 93 -8.21 -4.18 -24.94
CA THR A 93 -7.37 -4.53 -26.11
C THR A 93 -6.36 -5.65 -25.84
N LEU A 94 -6.13 -5.97 -24.57
CA LEU A 94 -5.19 -7.01 -24.13
C LEU A 94 -5.97 -8.23 -23.61
N PRO A 95 -5.73 -9.45 -24.12
CA PRO A 95 -6.43 -10.64 -23.62
C PRO A 95 -6.29 -10.84 -22.11
N THR A 96 -7.27 -11.48 -21.47
CA THR A 96 -7.16 -11.91 -20.06
C THR A 96 -6.00 -12.89 -19.80
N ARG A 97 -5.43 -13.49 -20.85
CA ARG A 97 -4.16 -14.25 -20.77
C ARG A 97 -2.89 -13.38 -20.79
N LEU A 98 -2.97 -12.14 -21.26
CA LEU A 98 -1.90 -11.14 -21.10
C LEU A 98 -1.93 -10.49 -19.69
N VAL A 99 -2.89 -10.82 -18.82
CA VAL A 99 -2.81 -10.49 -17.38
C VAL A 99 -1.61 -11.19 -16.71
N TRP A 100 -1.16 -12.32 -17.25
CA TRP A 100 0.11 -12.94 -16.83
C TRP A 100 1.35 -12.14 -17.27
N ALA A 101 1.22 -11.23 -18.25
CA ALA A 101 2.22 -10.23 -18.60
C ALA A 101 1.99 -8.89 -17.88
N SER A 102 0.75 -8.55 -17.48
CA SER A 102 0.52 -7.42 -16.55
C SER A 102 1.14 -7.73 -15.18
N ALA A 103 1.14 -9.00 -14.74
CA ALA A 103 1.88 -9.50 -13.58
C ALA A 103 3.43 -9.38 -13.66
N ALA A 104 3.97 -8.46 -14.48
CA ALA A 104 5.40 -8.15 -14.57
C ALA A 104 5.82 -6.65 -14.45
N PHE A 105 4.98 -5.70 -13.97
CA PHE A 105 5.29 -4.24 -13.98
C PHE A 105 5.31 -3.44 -12.64
N GLN A 106 4.27 -3.41 -11.78
CA GLN A 106 4.32 -2.79 -10.42
C GLN A 106 3.61 -3.53 -9.25
N PHE A 107 3.27 -4.81 -9.31
CA PHE A 107 4.05 -5.81 -10.03
C PHE A 107 3.46 -6.44 -11.31
N LEU A 108 2.42 -6.00 -12.04
CA LEU A 108 1.33 -5.01 -11.89
C LEU A 108 0.06 -5.82 -11.67
N GLY A 109 -0.07 -6.36 -10.45
CA GLY A 109 -1.36 -6.79 -9.91
C GLY A 109 -2.26 -5.60 -9.50
N GLY A 110 -1.77 -4.36 -9.67
CA GLY A 110 -2.52 -3.12 -9.42
C GLY A 110 -1.94 -2.21 -8.32
N GLY A 111 -0.92 -2.67 -7.60
CA GLY A 111 -0.30 -1.94 -6.49
C GLY A 111 -1.25 -1.83 -5.27
N ASN A 112 -0.84 -1.06 -4.26
CA ASN A 112 -1.59 -0.93 -3.01
C ASN A 112 -3.09 -0.56 -3.25
N ARG A 113 -3.36 0.34 -4.20
CA ARG A 113 -4.73 0.82 -4.49
C ARG A 113 -5.72 -0.27 -4.89
N VAL A 114 -5.31 -1.26 -5.70
CA VAL A 114 -6.20 -2.37 -6.08
C VAL A 114 -6.35 -3.37 -4.94
N LEU A 115 -5.26 -3.64 -4.21
CA LEU A 115 -5.30 -4.53 -3.04
C LEU A 115 -6.24 -3.99 -1.96
N LEU A 116 -6.14 -2.70 -1.60
CA LEU A 116 -7.07 -2.04 -0.69
C LEU A 116 -8.50 -2.06 -1.20
N SER A 117 -8.73 -1.92 -2.52
CA SER A 117 -10.08 -2.02 -3.08
C SER A 117 -10.66 -3.42 -2.86
N LEU A 118 -9.90 -4.48 -3.16
CA LEU A 118 -10.32 -5.87 -2.98
C LEU A 118 -10.56 -6.20 -1.50
N VAL A 119 -9.65 -5.78 -0.60
CA VAL A 119 -9.77 -5.99 0.84
C VAL A 119 -11.00 -5.26 1.41
N ASN A 120 -11.29 -4.04 0.95
CA ASN A 120 -12.52 -3.33 1.33
C ASN A 120 -13.79 -4.03 0.82
N THR A 121 -13.78 -4.61 -0.40
CA THR A 121 -14.89 -5.44 -0.88
C THR A 121 -15.09 -6.68 0.00
N VAL A 122 -14.01 -7.38 0.37
CA VAL A 122 -14.07 -8.53 1.29
C VAL A 122 -14.65 -8.12 2.64
N ILE A 123 -14.22 -6.99 3.23
CA ILE A 123 -14.80 -6.47 4.48
C ILE A 123 -16.31 -6.22 4.35
N VAL A 124 -16.76 -5.64 3.23
CA VAL A 124 -18.19 -5.32 2.99
C VAL A 124 -19.08 -6.57 2.81
N ASP A 125 -18.55 -7.65 2.22
CA ASP A 125 -19.30 -8.90 2.01
C ASP A 125 -19.18 -9.90 3.18
N VAL A 126 -18.07 -9.87 3.93
CA VAL A 126 -17.90 -10.59 5.20
C VAL A 126 -18.84 -10.04 6.29
N ALA A 127 -19.09 -8.72 6.27
CA ALA A 127 -19.95 -8.06 7.24
C ALA A 127 -21.45 -8.37 6.95
N PRO A 128 -22.17 -9.06 7.87
CA PRO A 128 -23.39 -9.81 7.53
C PRO A 128 -24.59 -8.94 7.10
N LYS A 129 -25.25 -9.33 6.01
CA LYS A 129 -26.49 -8.71 5.52
C LYS A 129 -27.70 -9.29 6.29
N GLU A 130 -28.56 -8.42 6.83
CA GLU A 130 -29.53 -8.72 7.90
C GLU A 130 -30.65 -9.71 7.46
N LYS A 131 -30.62 -10.96 7.96
CA LYS A 131 -31.55 -12.05 7.58
C LYS A 131 -32.82 -12.06 8.45
N ARG A 132 -33.66 -11.01 8.32
CA ARG A 132 -35.03 -10.81 8.90
C ARG A 132 -35.24 -11.11 10.40
N ILE A 133 -35.42 -10.08 11.25
CA ILE A 133 -36.00 -10.23 12.60
C ILE A 133 -37.07 -9.16 12.88
N ASN A 134 -38.28 -9.39 12.37
CA ASN A 134 -39.46 -8.52 12.56
C ASN A 134 -40.59 -9.23 13.34
N LEU A 135 -40.26 -9.88 14.46
CA LEU A 135 -41.27 -10.37 15.42
C LEU A 135 -40.73 -10.53 16.85
N LEU A 136 -39.51 -11.05 17.01
CA LEU A 136 -38.89 -11.28 18.33
C LEU A 136 -38.28 -10.03 18.98
N ARG A 137 -38.18 -8.91 18.24
CA ARG A 137 -37.47 -7.69 18.68
C ARG A 137 -38.28 -6.80 19.63
N GLU A 138 -39.58 -7.07 19.79
CA GLU A 138 -40.53 -6.25 20.57
C GLU A 138 -40.84 -6.85 21.96
N ILE A 139 -40.59 -8.16 22.15
CA ILE A 139 -41.03 -8.92 23.34
C ILE A 139 -39.97 -8.96 24.45
N LEU A 140 -38.68 -8.81 24.11
CA LEU A 140 -37.56 -8.95 25.06
C LEU A 140 -36.79 -7.64 25.23
N MET A 141 -37.06 -6.91 26.31
CA MET A 141 -36.39 -5.65 26.69
C MET A 141 -34.93 -5.87 27.12
N THR A 142 -34.05 -6.16 26.15
CA THR A 142 -32.59 -6.37 26.34
C THR A 142 -31.75 -5.45 25.44
N ASP A 143 -32.29 -4.27 25.13
CA ASP A 143 -31.79 -3.28 24.16
C ASP A 143 -30.55 -2.48 24.64
N ARG A 144 -29.62 -3.13 25.37
CA ARG A 144 -28.37 -2.52 25.85
C ARG A 144 -27.10 -3.37 25.69
N PHE A 145 -27.14 -4.48 24.94
CA PHE A 145 -25.93 -5.31 24.76
C PHE A 145 -25.71 -6.00 23.40
N PHE A 146 -26.70 -6.05 22.49
CA PHE A 146 -26.57 -6.86 21.26
C PHE A 146 -26.52 -6.03 19.97
N THR A 147 -25.28 -5.65 19.61
CA THR A 147 -24.75 -5.48 18.24
C THR A 147 -25.77 -5.27 17.10
N ARG A 148 -25.83 -4.02 16.60
CA ARG A 148 -26.72 -3.58 15.50
C ARG A 148 -26.00 -2.70 14.46
N GLU A 149 -24.67 -2.60 14.50
CA GLU A 149 -23.91 -1.54 13.79
C GLU A 149 -22.63 -2.06 13.08
N ASP A 150 -22.53 -3.38 12.96
CA ASP A 150 -21.26 -4.12 12.88
C ASP A 150 -20.49 -3.97 11.55
N ARG A 151 -21.03 -3.21 10.59
CA ARG A 151 -20.49 -3.10 9.22
C ARG A 151 -19.78 -1.76 9.00
N THR A 152 -20.49 -0.66 9.21
CA THR A 152 -19.94 0.71 9.12
C THR A 152 -18.89 0.96 10.18
N THR A 153 -19.14 0.54 11.43
CA THR A 153 -18.19 0.74 12.54
C THR A 153 -16.89 -0.03 12.32
N THR A 154 -16.95 -1.27 11.81
CA THR A 154 -15.76 -2.05 11.43
C THR A 154 -14.96 -1.35 10.33
N PHE A 155 -15.62 -0.84 9.28
CA PHE A 155 -14.97 -0.09 8.21
C PHE A 155 -14.29 1.19 8.71
N TYR A 156 -14.98 1.98 9.54
CA TYR A 156 -14.40 3.21 10.12
C TYR A 156 -13.23 2.93 11.08
N LEU A 157 -13.28 1.85 11.87
CA LEU A 157 -12.19 1.45 12.76
C LEU A 157 -10.95 0.98 11.98
N ILE A 158 -11.12 0.18 10.93
CA ILE A 158 -10.02 -0.24 10.06
C ILE A 158 -9.44 0.98 9.31
N GLY A 159 -10.28 1.86 8.77
CA GLY A 159 -9.84 3.10 8.12
C GLY A 159 -9.06 4.04 9.05
N ALA A 160 -9.52 4.20 10.31
CA ALA A 160 -8.80 5.00 11.31
C ALA A 160 -7.44 4.38 11.68
N ALA A 161 -7.36 3.05 11.80
CA ALA A 161 -6.10 2.35 12.04
C ALA A 161 -5.13 2.48 10.85
N VAL A 162 -5.64 2.44 9.61
CA VAL A 162 -4.87 2.69 8.38
C VAL A 162 -4.29 4.11 8.37
N PHE A 163 -5.09 5.15 8.65
CA PHE A 163 -4.58 6.53 8.72
C PHE A 163 -3.52 6.72 9.83
N LEU A 164 -3.68 6.08 10.99
CA LEU A 164 -2.65 6.10 12.03
C LEU A 164 -1.36 5.39 11.57
N THR A 165 -1.50 4.29 10.83
CA THR A 165 -0.37 3.54 10.28
C THR A 165 0.37 4.32 9.18
N ASP A 166 -0.34 5.00 8.28
CA ASP A 166 0.25 5.87 7.26
C ASP A 166 1.08 7.02 7.87
N ILE A 167 0.55 7.68 8.90
CA ILE A 167 1.26 8.74 9.64
C ILE A 167 2.53 8.18 10.32
N LEU A 168 2.41 7.06 11.05
CA LEU A 168 3.53 6.47 11.79
C LEU A 168 4.61 5.88 10.86
N SER A 169 4.19 5.24 9.76
CA SER A 169 5.08 4.65 8.76
C SER A 169 5.83 5.71 7.95
N SER A 170 5.15 6.79 7.54
CA SER A 170 5.77 7.94 6.87
C SER A 170 6.84 8.61 7.76
N LEU A 171 6.55 8.80 9.05
CA LEU A 171 7.54 9.30 10.02
C LEU A 171 8.70 8.31 10.20
N ALA A 172 8.42 7.01 10.32
CA ALA A 172 9.45 5.98 10.45
C ALA A 172 10.36 5.92 9.22
N GLY A 173 9.79 5.96 8.01
CA GLY A 173 10.53 6.00 6.74
C GLY A 173 11.48 7.19 6.64
N ALA A 174 11.02 8.38 7.02
CA ALA A 174 11.85 9.58 7.06
C ALA A 174 12.99 9.49 8.10
N VAL A 175 12.72 8.95 9.30
CA VAL A 175 13.75 8.73 10.33
C VAL A 175 14.78 7.67 9.92
N LEU A 176 14.34 6.57 9.31
CA LEU A 176 15.23 5.51 8.80
C LEU A 176 16.13 6.04 7.67
N LEU A 177 15.56 6.82 6.73
CA LEU A 177 16.27 7.50 5.65
C LEU A 177 17.40 8.40 6.15
N SER A 178 17.19 9.10 7.28
CA SER A 178 18.21 9.97 7.89
C SER A 178 19.48 9.24 8.36
N ARG A 179 19.45 7.90 8.46
CA ARG A 179 20.59 7.07 8.90
C ARG A 179 21.23 6.29 7.76
N ASP A 180 20.43 5.64 6.91
CA ASP A 180 20.90 4.91 5.73
C ASP A 180 19.79 4.87 4.67
N LEU A 181 20.18 5.09 3.42
CA LEU A 181 19.31 5.18 2.25
C LEU A 181 18.55 3.86 1.97
N TRP A 182 19.18 2.72 2.32
CA TRP A 182 18.66 1.39 2.05
C TRP A 182 17.93 0.76 3.23
N LEU A 183 18.10 1.30 4.44
CA LEU A 183 17.50 0.78 5.67
C LEU A 183 15.96 0.75 5.64
N PRO A 184 15.24 1.76 5.09
CA PRO A 184 13.80 1.66 4.90
C PRO A 184 13.39 0.43 4.08
N TYR A 185 14.08 0.16 2.96
CA TYR A 185 13.80 -1.00 2.10
C TYR A 185 14.11 -2.33 2.76
N LYS A 186 15.15 -2.40 3.61
CA LYS A 186 15.48 -3.58 4.43
C LYS A 186 14.39 -3.92 5.46
N PHE A 187 13.57 -2.96 5.87
CA PHE A 187 12.40 -3.18 6.74
C PHE A 187 11.09 -3.36 5.95
N ALA A 188 10.87 -2.62 4.87
CA ALA A 188 9.68 -2.73 4.03
C ALA A 188 9.58 -4.10 3.33
N THR A 189 10.68 -4.63 2.81
CA THR A 189 10.68 -5.92 2.08
C THR A 189 10.21 -7.13 2.92
N PRO A 190 10.66 -7.37 4.17
CA PRO A 190 10.11 -8.46 4.99
C PRO A 190 8.65 -8.21 5.43
N ILE A 191 8.21 -6.96 5.58
CA ILE A 191 6.80 -6.62 5.86
C ILE A 191 5.92 -7.03 4.66
N LEU A 192 6.35 -6.70 3.44
CA LEU A 192 5.67 -7.13 2.21
C LEU A 192 5.64 -8.67 2.07
N LEU A 193 6.75 -9.34 2.38
CA LEU A 193 6.83 -10.81 2.35
C LEU A 193 5.87 -11.48 3.37
N LEU A 194 5.57 -10.80 4.49
CA LEU A 194 4.62 -11.28 5.50
C LEU A 194 3.15 -11.10 5.07
N ALA A 195 2.85 -10.26 4.08
CA ALA A 195 1.50 -10.14 3.50
C ALA A 195 1.10 -11.40 2.69
N PHE A 196 2.04 -12.06 2.01
CA PHE A 196 1.74 -13.26 1.20
C PHE A 196 1.11 -14.42 1.99
N PRO A 197 1.66 -14.90 3.13
CA PRO A 197 1.00 -15.95 3.91
C PRO A 197 -0.36 -15.52 4.48
N LEU A 198 -0.60 -14.22 4.68
CA LEU A 198 -1.91 -13.70 5.10
C LEU A 198 -2.94 -13.68 3.97
N THR A 199 -2.53 -13.35 2.73
CA THR A 199 -3.42 -13.51 1.56
C THR A 199 -3.82 -14.97 1.34
N LEU A 200 -2.89 -15.92 1.53
CA LEU A 200 -3.16 -17.36 1.44
C LEU A 200 -4.01 -17.90 2.61
N ALA A 201 -4.11 -17.17 3.72
CA ALA A 201 -4.96 -17.51 4.87
C ALA A 201 -6.36 -16.86 4.80
N LEU A 202 -6.60 -15.96 3.84
CA LEU A 202 -7.89 -15.29 3.67
C LEU A 202 -8.92 -16.27 3.06
N PRO A 203 -10.10 -16.47 3.68
CA PRO A 203 -11.08 -17.42 3.16
C PRO A 203 -11.88 -16.82 1.98
N GLU A 204 -11.62 -17.31 0.77
CA GLU A 204 -12.31 -16.96 -0.49
C GLU A 204 -13.85 -16.99 -0.40
N THR A 205 -14.40 -17.91 0.40
CA THR A 205 -15.85 -18.01 0.63
C THR A 205 -16.15 -18.27 2.11
N LEU A 206 -17.00 -17.44 2.71
CA LEU A 206 -17.62 -17.79 3.99
C LEU A 206 -18.60 -18.96 3.81
N PRO A 207 -18.62 -19.96 4.72
CA PRO A 207 -19.61 -21.03 4.68
C PRO A 207 -21.02 -20.47 4.91
N GLN A 208 -21.94 -20.76 3.99
CA GLN A 208 -23.30 -20.22 4.02
C GLN A 208 -24.14 -20.82 5.17
N PRO A 209 -25.01 -20.03 5.84
CA PRO A 209 -25.88 -20.48 6.92
C PRO A 209 -27.33 -20.79 6.49
#